data_AF-X0Y4C6-F1
#
_entry.id   AF-X0Y4C6-F1
#
_cell.length_a   1.000
_cell.length_b   1.000
_cell.length_c   1.000
_cell.angle_alpha   90.00
_cell.angle_beta   90.00
_cell.angle_gamma   90.00
#
_symmetry.space_group_name_H-M   'P 1'
#
loop_
_entity.id
_entity.type
_entity.pdbx_description
1 polymer ?
#
loop_
_entity_poly.entity_id
_entity_poly.type
_entity_poly.pdbx_seq_one_letter_code
_entity_poly.pdbx_strand_id
1 'polypeptide(L)'
;PKANFWILAGLLSLIGLSITGFFMLTHDWEVLPAKIEALNRLGLWWMSVRPVIYSGQELPLHPNDAAGMMAITTPFLVALGIRAWRERRLILLLIATAIGGVVLLSLLITTSRGAWIAFAVGMGIWLLWGVSGIVCRVTHWRRRYLFSSAVIVVIGSLVLLVLISPGGVYGLLDSLPGPPSAGSRMELTGDIMDLITDFPFSGGGLRAFPGLYSQYIVVIPFFYAIYSHNLFLDVALE
;
A
#
# COMPACT_ATOMS: atom_id res chain seq x y z
N PRO A 1 -21.75 6.11 18.19
CA PRO A 1 -21.17 6.32 16.84
C PRO A 1 -20.99 5.03 15.97
N LYS A 2 -21.78 3.95 16.17
CA LYS A 2 -21.72 2.75 15.30
C LYS A 2 -22.43 2.93 13.95
N ALA A 3 -23.38 3.86 13.86
CA ALA A 3 -24.18 4.10 12.67
C ALA A 3 -23.33 4.58 11.48
N ASN A 4 -22.34 5.45 11.72
CA ASN A 4 -21.58 6.10 10.66
C ASN A 4 -20.42 5.22 10.12
N PHE A 5 -19.99 4.21 10.88
CA PHE A 5 -18.84 3.37 10.49
C PHE A 5 -19.05 2.71 9.13
N TRP A 6 -20.24 2.17 8.87
CA TRP A 6 -20.51 1.45 7.64
C TRP A 6 -20.65 2.36 6.42
N ILE A 7 -21.12 3.59 6.63
CA ILE A 7 -21.15 4.61 5.59
C ILE A 7 -19.72 5.00 5.23
N LEU A 8 -18.87 5.27 6.23
CA LEU A 8 -17.46 5.57 6.02
C LEU A 8 -16.71 4.41 5.35
N ALA A 9 -16.95 3.16 5.77
CA ALA A 9 -16.37 1.99 5.13
C ALA A 9 -16.81 1.85 3.66
N GLY A 10 -18.08 2.16 3.35
CA GLY A 10 -18.60 2.23 1.98
C GLY A 10 -17.89 3.30 1.15
N LEU A 11 -17.74 4.51 1.68
CA LEU A 11 -17.04 5.60 1.02
C LEU A 11 -15.57 5.27 0.76
N LEU A 12 -14.85 4.74 1.75
CA LEU A 12 -13.44 4.34 1.60
C LEU A 12 -13.27 3.20 0.60
N SER A 13 -14.21 2.27 0.56
CA SER A 13 -14.24 1.20 -0.44
C SER A 13 -14.44 1.74 -1.85
N LEU A 14 -15.30 2.75 -2.00
CA LEU A 14 -15.57 3.41 -3.27
C LEU A 14 -14.34 4.21 -3.74
N ILE A 15 -13.65 4.90 -2.83
CA ILE A 15 -12.35 5.53 -3.10
C ILE A 15 -11.33 4.50 -3.59
N GLY A 16 -11.20 3.35 -2.92
CA GLY A 16 -10.30 2.27 -3.34
C GLY A 16 -10.62 1.74 -4.74
N LEU A 17 -11.91 1.58 -5.06
CA LEU A 17 -12.37 1.20 -6.39
C LEU A 17 -12.06 2.27 -7.44
N SER A 18 -12.27 3.56 -7.13
CA SER A 18 -11.96 4.67 -8.03
C SER A 18 -10.46 4.73 -8.34
N ILE A 19 -9.60 4.58 -7.33
CA ILE A 19 -8.14 4.53 -7.50
C ILE A 19 -7.74 3.33 -8.38
N THR A 20 -8.34 2.18 -8.12
CA THR A 20 -8.13 0.96 -8.92
C THR A 20 -8.51 1.17 -10.38
N GLY A 21 -9.71 1.73 -10.63
CA GLY A 21 -10.18 2.04 -11.97
C GLY A 21 -9.28 3.04 -12.67
N PHE A 22 -8.90 4.14 -12.00
CA PHE A 22 -7.99 5.13 -12.54
C PHE A 22 -6.64 4.50 -12.92
N PHE A 23 -6.01 3.78 -12.00
CA PHE A 23 -4.73 3.10 -12.25
C PHE A 23 -4.81 2.11 -13.42
N MET A 24 -5.84 1.27 -13.47
CA MET A 24 -6.02 0.29 -14.56
C MET A 24 -6.23 0.97 -15.92
N LEU A 25 -6.86 2.15 -15.95
CA LEU A 25 -7.14 2.88 -17.18
C LEU A 25 -5.95 3.73 -17.66
N THR A 26 -5.07 4.16 -16.76
CA THR A 26 -3.99 5.11 -17.09
C THR A 26 -2.58 4.50 -17.07
N HIS A 27 -2.34 3.44 -16.31
CA HIS A 27 -0.98 2.89 -16.14
C HIS A 27 -0.40 2.33 -17.44
N ASP A 28 0.84 2.66 -17.77
CA ASP A 28 1.52 2.17 -18.97
C ASP A 28 2.48 1.02 -18.60
N TRP A 29 2.14 -0.18 -19.05
CA TRP A 29 2.93 -1.39 -18.80
C TRP A 29 4.11 -1.57 -19.77
N GLU A 30 4.19 -0.81 -20.86
CA GLU A 30 5.38 -0.80 -21.73
C GLU A 30 6.49 0.05 -21.12
N VAL A 31 6.13 1.21 -20.56
CA VAL A 31 7.10 2.12 -19.93
C VAL A 31 7.48 1.63 -18.53
N LEU A 32 6.51 1.18 -17.74
CA LEU A 32 6.70 0.71 -16.36
C LEU A 32 6.18 -0.72 -16.21
N PRO A 33 6.98 -1.73 -16.63
CA PRO A 33 6.56 -3.12 -16.59
C PRO A 33 6.43 -3.64 -15.15
N ALA A 34 5.52 -4.60 -14.96
CA ALA A 34 5.39 -5.29 -13.69
C ALA A 34 6.62 -6.18 -13.45
N LYS A 35 7.06 -6.31 -12.19
CA LYS A 35 8.26 -7.10 -11.83
C LYS A 35 8.11 -8.60 -12.06
N ILE A 36 6.88 -9.08 -12.19
CA ILE A 36 6.54 -10.48 -12.42
C ILE A 36 6.03 -10.61 -13.85
N GLU A 37 6.75 -11.35 -14.69
CA GLU A 37 6.47 -11.49 -16.13
C GLU A 37 5.02 -11.90 -16.43
N ALA A 38 4.48 -12.87 -15.68
CA ALA A 38 3.09 -13.30 -15.86
C ALA A 38 2.08 -12.16 -15.61
N LEU A 39 2.34 -11.29 -14.64
CA LEU A 39 1.49 -10.13 -14.36
C LEU A 39 1.72 -9.02 -15.37
N ASN A 40 2.94 -8.90 -15.90
CA ASN A 40 3.24 -7.95 -16.96
C ASN A 40 2.47 -8.27 -18.24
N ARG A 41 2.42 -9.55 -18.64
CA ARG A 41 1.61 -10.02 -19.77
C ARG A 41 0.13 -9.74 -19.58
N LEU A 42 -0.38 -9.93 -18.37
CA LEU A 42 -1.77 -9.59 -18.03
C LEU A 42 -2.02 -8.08 -18.17
N GLY A 43 -1.09 -7.25 -17.70
CA GLY A 43 -1.14 -5.79 -17.85
C GLY A 43 -1.11 -5.34 -19.31
N LEU A 44 -0.22 -5.91 -20.13
CA LEU A 44 -0.15 -5.64 -21.57
C LEU A 44 -1.41 -6.09 -22.31
N TRP A 45 -1.96 -7.26 -21.97
CA TRP A 45 -3.24 -7.72 -22.51
C TRP A 45 -4.36 -6.74 -22.15
N TRP A 46 -4.47 -6.34 -20.89
CA TRP A 46 -5.46 -5.36 -20.46
C TRP A 46 -5.29 -4.02 -21.20
N MET A 47 -4.06 -3.56 -21.37
CA MET A 47 -3.73 -2.35 -22.12
C MET A 47 -4.18 -2.42 -23.58
N SER A 48 -4.15 -3.60 -24.20
CA SER A 48 -4.61 -3.80 -25.58
C SER A 48 -6.13 -3.71 -25.76
N VAL A 49 -6.91 -3.91 -24.69
CA VAL A 49 -8.38 -3.94 -24.74
C VAL A 49 -9.02 -2.70 -24.10
N ARG A 50 -8.33 -2.04 -23.15
CA ARG A 50 -8.87 -0.87 -22.46
C ARG A 50 -9.05 0.32 -23.41
N PRO A 51 -10.04 1.20 -23.15
CA PRO A 51 -10.13 2.46 -23.86
C PRO A 51 -8.92 3.34 -23.53
N VAL A 52 -8.35 3.99 -24.55
CA VAL A 52 -7.26 4.97 -24.37
C VAL A 52 -7.86 6.27 -23.86
N ILE A 53 -7.75 6.54 -22.56
CA ILE A 53 -8.31 7.74 -21.92
C ILE A 53 -7.29 8.89 -21.90
N TYR A 54 -5.99 8.58 -21.84
CA TYR A 54 -4.91 9.56 -21.82
C TYR A 54 -3.82 9.16 -22.81
N SER A 55 -3.44 10.09 -23.69
CA SER A 55 -2.35 9.96 -24.68
C SER A 55 -1.22 10.98 -24.47
N GLY A 56 -1.28 11.76 -23.38
CA GLY A 56 -0.26 12.74 -23.01
C GLY A 56 0.82 12.17 -22.10
N GLN A 57 1.99 12.84 -22.07
CA GLN A 57 3.14 12.52 -21.20
C GLN A 57 2.92 12.86 -19.70
N GLU A 58 1.71 13.23 -19.28
CA GLU A 58 1.43 13.57 -17.88
C GLU A 58 1.06 12.34 -17.05
N LEU A 59 1.70 12.25 -15.88
CA LEU A 59 2.14 10.99 -15.29
C LEU A 59 1.02 10.05 -14.86
N PRO A 60 1.09 8.75 -15.23
CA PRO A 60 0.29 7.72 -14.59
C PRO A 60 0.60 7.66 -13.09
N LEU A 61 -0.42 7.33 -12.27
CA LEU A 61 -0.24 7.06 -10.85
C LEU A 61 0.81 5.95 -10.71
N HIS A 62 1.93 6.25 -10.05
CA HIS A 62 3.01 5.28 -9.95
C HIS A 62 2.52 4.00 -9.23
N PRO A 63 2.88 2.78 -9.70
CA PRO A 63 2.37 1.52 -9.15
C PRO A 63 2.48 1.37 -7.65
N ASN A 64 3.56 1.87 -7.04
CA ASN A 64 3.75 1.77 -5.59
C ASN A 64 2.74 2.61 -4.80
N ASP A 65 2.38 3.81 -5.29
CA ASP A 65 1.45 4.70 -4.61
C ASP A 65 0.02 4.21 -4.78
N ALA A 66 -0.32 3.79 -6.00
CA ALA A 66 -1.57 3.08 -6.30
C ALA A 66 -1.75 1.88 -5.36
N ALA A 67 -0.71 1.06 -5.22
CA ALA A 67 -0.73 -0.11 -4.35
C ALA A 67 -0.91 0.24 -2.88
N GLY A 68 -0.22 1.28 -2.39
CA GLY A 68 -0.34 1.75 -1.02
C GLY A 68 -1.77 2.18 -0.69
N MET A 69 -2.38 2.97 -1.57
CA MET A 69 -3.77 3.41 -1.39
C MET A 69 -4.77 2.24 -1.47
N MET A 70 -4.57 1.31 -2.42
CA MET A 70 -5.38 0.08 -2.52
C MET A 70 -5.25 -0.79 -1.27
N ALA A 71 -4.04 -0.95 -0.73
CA ALA A 71 -3.77 -1.71 0.49
C ALA A 71 -4.49 -1.12 1.72
N ILE A 72 -4.58 0.21 1.83
CA ILE A 72 -5.29 0.90 2.92
C ILE A 72 -6.81 0.74 2.81
N THR A 73 -7.35 0.76 1.59
CA THR A 73 -8.81 0.73 1.34
C THR A 73 -9.39 -0.68 1.32
N THR A 74 -8.59 -1.68 0.95
CA THR A 74 -9.02 -3.09 0.84
C THR A 74 -9.62 -3.69 2.13
N PRO A 75 -9.09 -3.44 3.34
CA PRO A 75 -9.69 -3.95 4.59
C PRO A 75 -11.15 -3.51 4.80
N PHE A 76 -11.54 -2.33 4.31
CA PHE A 76 -12.93 -1.86 4.40
C PHE A 76 -13.87 -2.65 3.48
N LEU A 77 -13.41 -3.02 2.28
CA LEU A 77 -14.14 -3.92 1.37
C LEU A 77 -14.33 -5.30 2.00
N VAL A 78 -13.28 -5.85 2.63
CA VAL A 78 -13.35 -7.13 3.35
C VAL A 78 -14.36 -7.04 4.50
N ALA A 79 -14.34 -5.95 5.28
CA ALA A 79 -15.28 -5.74 6.37
C ALA A 79 -16.75 -5.68 5.88
N LEU A 80 -17.01 -5.01 4.76
CA LEU A 80 -18.34 -4.97 4.12
C LEU A 80 -18.77 -6.35 3.62
N GLY A 81 -17.88 -7.12 3.02
CA GLY A 81 -18.14 -8.50 2.59
C GLY A 81 -18.51 -9.41 3.77
N ILE A 82 -17.74 -9.35 4.86
CA ILE A 82 -18.03 -10.13 6.09
C ILE A 82 -19.39 -9.74 6.68
N ARG A 83 -19.74 -8.45 6.66
CA ARG A 83 -21.04 -7.97 7.11
C ARG A 83 -22.16 -8.53 6.23
N ALA A 84 -22.03 -8.41 4.91
CA ALA A 84 -23.01 -8.91 3.96
C ALA A 84 -23.25 -10.42 4.12
N TRP A 85 -22.19 -11.19 4.35
CA TRP A 85 -22.27 -12.61 4.70
C TRP A 85 -23.10 -12.85 5.97
N ARG A 86 -22.76 -12.16 7.07
CA ARG A 86 -23.45 -12.32 8.37
C ARG A 86 -24.92 -11.93 8.32
N GLU A 87 -25.25 -10.90 7.54
CA GLU A 87 -26.62 -10.43 7.32
C GLU A 87 -27.36 -11.23 6.22
N ARG A 88 -26.73 -12.26 5.64
CA ARG A 88 -27.27 -13.09 4.53
C ARG A 88 -27.71 -12.29 3.30
N ARG A 89 -27.07 -11.14 3.05
CA ARG A 89 -27.35 -10.27 1.90
C ARG A 89 -26.50 -10.71 0.70
N LEU A 90 -26.95 -11.77 0.00
CA LEU A 90 -26.21 -12.41 -1.08
C LEU A 90 -25.75 -11.44 -2.18
N ILE A 91 -26.62 -10.51 -2.61
CA ILE A 91 -26.28 -9.54 -3.66
C ILE A 91 -25.12 -8.64 -3.21
N LEU A 92 -25.18 -8.10 -1.97
CA LEU A 92 -24.09 -7.26 -1.45
C LEU A 92 -22.80 -8.04 -1.24
N LEU A 93 -22.90 -9.32 -0.87
CA LEU A 93 -21.75 -10.20 -0.75
C LEU A 93 -21.09 -10.39 -2.12
N LEU A 94 -21.87 -10.71 -3.16
CA LEU A 94 -21.36 -10.88 -4.53
C LEU A 94 -20.69 -9.61 -5.05
N ILE A 95 -21.33 -8.45 -4.85
CA ILE A 95 -20.77 -7.14 -5.22
C ILE A 95 -19.44 -6.89 -4.47
N ALA A 96 -19.42 -7.08 -3.15
CA ALA A 96 -18.22 -6.86 -2.35
C ALA A 96 -17.08 -7.82 -2.74
N THR A 97 -17.39 -9.08 -3.05
CA THR A 97 -16.39 -10.05 -3.52
C THR A 97 -15.88 -9.73 -4.92
N ALA A 98 -16.75 -9.28 -5.83
CA ALA A 98 -16.35 -8.90 -7.19
C ALA A 98 -15.43 -7.67 -7.15
N ILE A 99 -15.85 -6.62 -6.45
CA ILE A 99 -15.04 -5.39 -6.26
C ILE A 99 -13.73 -5.72 -5.54
N GLY A 100 -13.79 -6.46 -4.43
CA GLY A 100 -12.61 -6.87 -3.69
C GLY A 100 -11.63 -7.69 -4.53
N GLY A 101 -12.15 -8.58 -5.39
CA GLY A 101 -11.35 -9.35 -6.34
C GLY A 101 -10.62 -8.45 -7.35
N VAL A 102 -11.32 -7.45 -7.91
CA VAL A 102 -10.73 -6.46 -8.82
C VAL A 102 -9.63 -5.66 -8.13
N VAL A 103 -9.90 -5.10 -6.94
CA VAL A 103 -8.91 -4.32 -6.17
C VAL A 103 -7.69 -5.16 -5.80
N LEU A 104 -7.89 -6.41 -5.34
CA LEU A 104 -6.78 -7.31 -5.00
C LEU A 104 -5.98 -7.73 -6.23
N LEU A 105 -6.62 -7.96 -7.37
CA LEU A 105 -5.94 -8.28 -8.63
C LEU A 105 -5.11 -7.08 -9.10
N SER A 106 -5.67 -5.88 -9.06
CA SER A 106 -4.95 -4.66 -9.41
C SER A 106 -3.78 -4.42 -8.46
N LEU A 107 -3.96 -4.62 -7.15
CA LEU A 107 -2.88 -4.60 -6.15
C LEU A 107 -1.79 -5.61 -6.49
N LEU A 108 -2.15 -6.81 -6.93
CA LEU A 108 -1.18 -7.83 -7.36
C LEU A 108 -0.36 -7.37 -8.56
N ILE A 109 -1.03 -6.83 -9.58
CA ILE A 109 -0.40 -6.33 -10.81
C ILE A 109 0.58 -5.18 -10.54
N THR A 110 0.38 -4.37 -9.50
CA THR A 110 1.35 -3.31 -9.13
C THR A 110 2.73 -3.86 -8.75
N THR A 111 2.82 -5.11 -8.30
CA THR A 111 4.06 -5.74 -7.78
C THR A 111 4.76 -4.95 -6.66
N SER A 112 4.02 -4.14 -5.90
CA SER A 112 4.56 -3.34 -4.79
C SER A 112 4.75 -4.16 -3.52
N ARG A 113 6.00 -4.51 -3.21
CA ARG A 113 6.39 -5.24 -1.99
C ARG A 113 5.95 -4.51 -0.72
N GLY A 114 6.18 -3.21 -0.66
CA GLY A 114 5.85 -2.39 0.51
C GLY A 114 4.34 -2.42 0.80
N ALA A 115 3.51 -2.31 -0.24
CA ALA A 115 2.05 -2.38 -0.10
C ALA A 115 1.58 -3.75 0.41
N TRP A 116 2.14 -4.85 -0.13
CA TRP A 116 1.81 -6.20 0.34
C TRP A 116 2.24 -6.46 1.79
N ILE A 117 3.42 -5.97 2.19
CA ILE A 117 3.89 -6.06 3.58
C ILE A 117 2.96 -5.26 4.51
N ALA A 118 2.66 -4.01 4.17
CA ALA A 118 1.76 -3.16 4.96
C ALA A 118 0.36 -3.79 5.08
N PHE A 119 -0.18 -4.29 3.98
CA PHE A 119 -1.45 -5.01 3.95
C PHE A 119 -1.42 -6.27 4.83
N ALA A 120 -0.38 -7.09 4.70
CA ALA A 120 -0.21 -8.31 5.49
C ALA A 120 -0.08 -8.02 7.00
N VAL A 121 0.65 -6.97 7.38
CA VAL A 121 0.77 -6.54 8.78
C VAL A 121 -0.59 -6.08 9.31
N GLY A 122 -1.31 -5.23 8.58
CA GLY A 122 -2.63 -4.75 8.96
C GLY A 122 -3.64 -5.89 9.14
N MET A 123 -3.70 -6.80 8.17
CA MET A 123 -4.54 -8.00 8.23
C MET A 123 -4.11 -8.95 9.36
N GLY A 124 -2.81 -9.10 9.60
CA GLY A 124 -2.26 -9.90 10.69
C GLY A 124 -2.69 -9.38 12.06
N ILE A 125 -2.60 -8.07 12.30
CA ILE A 125 -3.08 -7.44 13.54
C ILE A 125 -4.59 -7.68 13.72
N TRP A 126 -5.38 -7.52 12.66
CA TRP A 126 -6.82 -7.77 12.69
C TRP A 126 -7.14 -9.25 13.01
N LEU A 127 -6.41 -10.19 12.41
CA LEU A 127 -6.55 -11.62 12.68
C LEU A 127 -6.16 -11.96 14.12
N LEU A 128 -5.04 -11.43 14.63
CA LEU A 128 -4.63 -11.61 16.02
C LEU A 128 -5.71 -11.12 16.99
N TRP A 129 -6.31 -9.97 16.71
CA TRP A 129 -7.43 -9.46 17.48
C TRP A 129 -8.65 -10.40 17.43
N GLY A 130 -8.97 -10.92 16.24
CA GLY A 130 -10.06 -11.88 16.01
C GLY A 130 -9.87 -13.18 16.78
N VAL A 131 -8.71 -13.82 16.63
CA VAL A 131 -8.33 -15.07 17.31
C VAL A 131 -8.33 -14.88 18.81
N SER A 132 -7.77 -13.78 19.32
CA SER A 132 -7.81 -13.44 20.76
C SER A 132 -9.26 -13.38 21.29
N GLY A 133 -10.21 -12.93 20.45
CA GLY A 133 -11.63 -12.90 20.79
C GLY A 133 -12.28 -14.28 20.83
N ILE A 134 -11.82 -15.23 20.02
CA ILE A 134 -12.28 -16.63 20.03
C ILE A 134 -11.71 -17.34 21.25
N VAL A 135 -10.40 -17.23 21.49
CA VAL A 135 -9.70 -17.88 22.62
C VAL A 135 -10.21 -17.39 23.97
N CYS A 136 -10.55 -16.10 24.10
CA CYS A 136 -11.15 -15.53 25.31
C CYS A 136 -12.51 -16.15 25.68
N ARG A 137 -13.21 -16.83 24.76
CA ARG A 137 -14.47 -17.54 25.07
C ARG A 137 -14.24 -18.88 25.75
N VAL A 138 -13.07 -19.48 25.54
CA VAL A 138 -12.69 -20.80 26.08
C VAL A 138 -11.78 -20.65 27.30
N THR A 139 -11.06 -19.54 27.40
CA THR A 139 -10.13 -19.24 28.49
C THR A 139 -10.70 -18.21 29.46
N HIS A 140 -10.20 -18.17 30.70
CA HIS A 140 -10.57 -17.15 31.70
C HIS A 140 -9.88 -15.79 31.48
N TRP A 141 -8.99 -15.69 30.49
CA TRP A 141 -8.19 -14.51 30.22
C TRP A 141 -8.99 -13.47 29.44
N ARG A 142 -8.88 -12.19 29.82
CA ARG A 142 -9.52 -11.11 29.06
C ARG A 142 -8.84 -10.96 27.69
N ARG A 143 -9.64 -10.80 26.62
CA ARG A 143 -9.18 -10.58 25.23
C ARG A 143 -8.03 -9.59 25.09
N ARG A 144 -8.06 -8.48 25.84
CA ARG A 144 -7.00 -7.45 25.80
C ARG A 144 -5.63 -8.01 26.16
N TYR A 145 -5.54 -8.88 27.16
CA TYR A 145 -4.27 -9.46 27.61
C TYR A 145 -3.76 -10.47 26.60
N LEU A 146 -4.64 -11.33 26.07
CA LEU A 146 -4.29 -12.29 25.01
C LEU A 146 -3.76 -11.58 23.75
N PHE A 147 -4.42 -10.50 23.36
CA PHE A 147 -3.98 -9.69 22.21
C PHE A 147 -2.63 -9.02 22.49
N SER A 148 -2.50 -8.34 23.63
CA SER A 148 -1.24 -7.68 24.00
C SER A 148 -0.08 -8.67 24.11
N SER A 149 -0.28 -9.84 24.72
CA SER A 149 0.76 -10.88 24.80
C SER A 149 1.12 -11.40 23.41
N ALA A 150 0.14 -11.63 22.54
CA ALA A 150 0.39 -12.08 21.18
C ALA A 150 1.19 -11.03 20.37
N VAL A 151 0.83 -9.75 20.50
CA VAL A 151 1.57 -8.65 19.86
C VAL A 151 3.00 -8.56 20.38
N ILE A 152 3.22 -8.67 21.70
CA ILE A 152 4.56 -8.68 22.29
C ILE A 152 5.39 -9.85 21.76
N VAL A 153 4.81 -11.05 21.68
CA VAL A 153 5.50 -12.24 21.14
C VAL A 153 5.87 -12.05 19.67
N VAL A 154 4.98 -11.47 18.85
CA VAL A 154 5.25 -11.19 17.44
C VAL A 154 6.36 -10.14 17.29
N ILE A 155 6.27 -9.02 18.02
CA ILE A 155 7.30 -7.98 18.00
C ILE A 155 8.65 -8.55 18.50
N GLY A 156 8.65 -9.29 19.60
CA GLY A 156 9.85 -9.93 20.13
C GLY A 156 10.48 -10.91 19.14
N SER A 157 9.66 -11.70 18.45
CA SER A 157 10.13 -12.59 17.38
C SER A 157 10.73 -11.83 16.20
N LEU A 158 10.12 -10.72 15.78
CA LEU A 158 10.65 -9.88 14.71
C LEU A 158 11.96 -9.20 15.10
N VAL A 159 12.07 -8.69 16.34
CA VAL A 159 13.32 -8.13 16.86
C VAL A 159 14.41 -9.20 16.89
N LEU A 160 14.09 -10.40 17.39
CA LEU A 160 15.04 -11.50 17.41
C LEU A 160 15.50 -11.87 16.00
N LEU A 161 14.57 -11.94 15.04
CA LEU A 161 14.86 -12.20 13.62
C LEU A 161 15.81 -11.14 13.04
N VAL A 162 15.58 -9.85 13.34
CA VAL A 162 16.46 -8.75 12.92
C VAL A 162 17.85 -8.88 13.52
N LEU A 163 17.96 -9.24 14.81
CA LEU A 163 19.24 -9.37 15.50
C LEU A 163 20.09 -10.53 14.99
N ILE A 164 19.48 -11.62 14.52
CA ILE A 164 20.19 -12.78 13.98
C ILE A 164 20.44 -12.69 12.47
N SER A 165 19.82 -11.74 11.77
CA SER A 165 19.95 -11.61 10.32
C SER A 165 21.21 -10.84 9.90
N PRO A 166 22.01 -11.35 8.95
CA PRO A 166 23.13 -10.61 8.38
C PRO A 166 22.64 -9.31 7.74
N GLY A 167 23.16 -8.16 8.18
CA GLY A 167 22.73 -6.84 7.68
C GLY A 167 21.48 -6.27 8.36
N GLY A 168 20.99 -6.91 9.43
CA GLY A 168 19.90 -6.40 10.26
C GLY A 168 18.60 -6.17 9.48
N VAL A 169 17.97 -5.01 9.67
CA VAL A 169 16.71 -4.66 9.00
C VAL A 169 16.87 -4.58 7.49
N TYR A 170 17.96 -3.97 7.01
CA TYR A 170 18.21 -3.84 5.57
C TYR A 170 18.44 -5.19 4.91
N GLY A 171 19.25 -6.05 5.53
CA GLY A 171 19.49 -7.42 5.06
C GLY A 171 18.22 -8.25 4.97
N LEU A 172 17.32 -8.15 5.95
CA LEU A 172 16.01 -8.81 5.91
C LEU A 172 15.11 -8.29 4.79
N LEU A 173 15.06 -6.98 4.59
CA LEU A 173 14.23 -6.38 3.54
C LEU A 173 14.76 -6.67 2.14
N ASP A 174 16.08 -6.67 1.98
CA ASP A 174 16.74 -6.97 0.70
C ASP A 174 16.79 -8.49 0.41
N SER A 175 16.55 -9.35 1.41
CA SER A 175 16.35 -10.79 1.23
C SER A 175 15.00 -11.12 0.58
N LEU A 176 14.07 -10.16 0.49
CA LEU A 176 12.78 -10.36 -0.17
C LEU A 176 12.94 -10.37 -1.71
N PRO A 177 12.15 -11.18 -2.44
CA PRO A 177 12.28 -11.29 -3.90
C PRO A 177 12.30 -9.94 -4.62
N GLY A 178 13.24 -9.77 -5.57
CA GLY A 178 13.42 -8.55 -6.35
C GLY A 178 14.72 -7.79 -6.02
N PRO A 179 15.00 -6.67 -6.70
CA PRO A 179 16.26 -5.95 -6.51
C PRO A 179 16.40 -5.41 -5.07
N PRO A 180 17.61 -5.41 -4.48
CA PRO A 180 17.87 -4.75 -3.22
C PRO A 180 17.60 -3.25 -3.37
N SER A 181 16.82 -2.68 -2.46
CA SER A 181 16.38 -1.28 -2.55
C SER A 181 16.08 -0.68 -1.18
N ALA A 182 16.28 -1.41 -0.09
CA ALA A 182 15.93 -0.94 1.25
C ALA A 182 16.83 0.23 1.68
N GLY A 183 18.14 0.11 1.46
CA GLY A 183 19.12 1.15 1.78
C GLY A 183 18.85 2.46 1.04
N SER A 184 18.77 2.41 -0.30
CA SER A 184 18.55 3.62 -1.12
C SER A 184 17.23 4.32 -0.85
N ARG A 185 16.17 3.58 -0.48
CA ARG A 185 14.87 4.18 -0.12
C ARG A 185 14.89 4.85 1.25
N MET A 186 15.68 4.32 2.19
CA MET A 186 15.81 4.92 3.52
C MET A 186 16.62 6.22 3.45
N GLU A 187 17.71 6.22 2.68
CA GLU A 187 18.49 7.42 2.37
C GLU A 187 17.61 8.49 1.72
N LEU A 188 16.90 8.13 0.64
CA LEU A 188 15.92 9.00 -0.01
C LEU A 188 14.88 9.57 0.97
N THR A 189 14.38 8.75 1.91
CA THR A 189 13.42 9.21 2.92
C THR A 189 14.04 10.27 3.84
N GLY A 190 15.30 10.08 4.25
CA GLY A 190 16.02 11.07 5.05
C GLY A 190 16.17 12.39 4.31
N ASP A 191 16.65 12.33 3.07
CA ASP A 191 16.86 13.51 2.23
C ASP A 191 15.56 14.31 2.00
N ILE A 192 14.43 13.62 1.84
CA ILE A 192 13.14 14.27 1.67
C ILE A 192 12.65 14.90 2.96
N MET A 193 12.89 14.25 4.11
CA MET A 193 12.54 14.84 5.40
C MET A 193 13.30 16.15 5.61
N ASP A 194 14.56 16.22 5.20
CA ASP A 194 15.33 17.46 5.24
C ASP A 194 14.68 18.53 4.34
N LEU A 195 14.26 18.20 3.11
CA LEU A 195 13.53 19.13 2.23
C LEU A 195 12.18 19.59 2.82
N ILE A 196 11.43 18.70 3.47
CA ILE A 196 10.15 19.06 4.10
C ILE A 196 10.38 20.08 5.23
N THR A 197 11.53 20.02 5.92
CA THR A 197 11.84 20.99 6.99
C THR A 197 12.08 22.41 6.47
N ASP A 198 12.44 22.56 5.20
CA ASP A 198 12.60 23.88 4.56
C ASP A 198 11.24 24.50 4.17
N PHE A 199 10.22 23.67 3.91
CA PHE A 199 8.89 24.10 3.47
C PHE A 199 7.72 23.44 4.25
N PRO A 200 7.71 23.47 5.59
CA PRO A 200 6.84 22.60 6.40
C PRO A 200 5.34 22.94 6.31
N PHE A 201 5.00 24.14 5.85
CA PHE A 201 3.60 24.61 5.80
C PHE A 201 3.09 24.89 4.39
N SER A 202 3.97 25.27 3.48
CA SER A 202 3.60 25.61 2.10
C SER A 202 3.83 24.48 1.11
N GLY A 203 4.68 23.51 1.46
CA GLY A 203 5.30 22.64 0.49
C GLY A 203 6.21 23.42 -0.48
N GLY A 204 6.80 22.67 -1.40
CA GLY A 204 7.55 23.13 -2.57
C GLY A 204 6.66 23.42 -3.77
N GLY A 205 5.36 23.10 -3.68
CA GLY A 205 4.39 23.21 -4.76
C GLY A 205 4.11 21.87 -5.44
N LEU A 206 2.97 21.81 -6.15
CA LEU A 206 2.54 20.61 -6.87
C LEU A 206 3.64 20.13 -7.84
N ARG A 207 4.03 18.86 -7.71
CA ARG A 207 5.09 18.22 -8.50
C ARG A 207 6.48 18.86 -8.36
N ALA A 208 6.76 19.48 -7.22
CA ALA A 208 8.09 20.04 -6.96
C ALA A 208 9.16 18.97 -6.69
N PHE A 209 8.77 17.75 -6.30
CA PHE A 209 9.70 16.69 -5.88
C PHE A 209 10.90 16.48 -6.83
N PRO A 210 10.72 16.23 -8.15
CA PRO A 210 11.84 15.91 -9.03
C PRO A 210 12.84 17.06 -9.15
N GLY A 211 12.34 18.30 -9.14
CA GLY A 211 13.16 19.50 -9.22
C GLY A 211 13.91 19.75 -7.92
N LEU A 212 13.19 19.76 -6.79
CA LEU A 212 13.77 20.03 -5.47
C LEU A 212 14.83 18.99 -5.09
N TYR A 213 14.53 17.70 -5.26
CA TYR A 213 15.47 16.63 -4.94
C TYR A 213 16.75 16.73 -5.79
N SER A 214 16.60 16.93 -7.10
CA SER A 214 17.75 16.97 -8.00
C SER A 214 18.63 18.21 -7.78
N GLN A 215 18.02 19.36 -7.49
CA GLN A 215 18.73 20.62 -7.33
C GLN A 215 19.37 20.78 -5.94
N TYR A 216 18.66 20.39 -4.87
CA TYR A 216 19.06 20.69 -3.50
C TYR A 216 19.71 19.51 -2.77
N ILE A 217 19.42 18.27 -3.16
CA ILE A 217 20.05 17.08 -2.56
C ILE A 217 21.19 16.57 -3.45
N VAL A 218 20.90 16.26 -4.72
CA VAL A 218 21.88 15.63 -5.63
C VAL A 218 22.77 16.67 -6.33
N VAL A 219 22.33 17.92 -6.42
CA VAL A 219 23.04 19.05 -7.06
C VAL A 219 23.37 18.77 -8.53
N ILE A 220 22.36 18.34 -9.31
CA ILE A 220 22.45 18.09 -10.75
C ILE A 220 21.37 18.84 -11.53
N PRO A 221 21.61 19.21 -12.81
CA PRO A 221 20.70 20.05 -13.57
C PRO A 221 19.53 19.29 -14.24
N PHE A 222 19.39 18.00 -14.00
CA PHE A 222 18.34 17.15 -14.60
C PHE A 222 17.64 16.31 -13.55
N PHE A 223 16.41 15.87 -13.83
CA PHE A 223 15.63 15.06 -12.88
C PHE A 223 16.29 13.70 -12.63
N TYR A 224 16.70 13.49 -11.38
CA TYR A 224 17.28 12.23 -10.93
C TYR A 224 16.20 11.20 -10.52
N ALA A 225 15.33 11.62 -9.60
CA ALA A 225 14.22 10.82 -9.09
C ALA A 225 12.91 11.52 -9.44
N ILE A 226 11.90 10.75 -9.84
CA ILE A 226 10.60 11.28 -10.28
C ILE A 226 9.57 11.29 -9.13
N TYR A 227 9.78 10.49 -8.07
CA TYR A 227 8.90 10.38 -6.90
C TYR A 227 9.66 9.76 -5.71
N SER A 228 9.14 9.92 -4.48
CA SER A 228 9.79 9.46 -3.24
C SER A 228 9.62 7.97 -2.91
N HIS A 229 8.80 7.25 -3.69
CA HIS A 229 8.24 5.95 -3.33
C HIS A 229 7.35 5.94 -2.08
N ASN A 230 6.90 7.10 -1.61
CA ASN A 230 5.99 7.25 -0.48
C ASN A 230 5.06 8.45 -0.66
N LEU A 231 3.82 8.17 -1.05
CA LEU A 231 2.75 9.17 -1.15
C LEU A 231 2.70 10.20 -0.02
N PHE A 232 2.91 9.81 1.25
CA PHE A 232 2.82 10.77 2.36
C PHE A 232 3.97 11.77 2.36
N LEU A 233 5.16 11.35 1.89
CA LEU A 233 6.30 12.24 1.74
C LEU A 233 6.11 13.14 0.52
N ASP A 234 5.60 12.60 -0.59
CA ASP A 234 5.27 13.41 -1.77
C ASP A 234 4.24 14.49 -1.42
N VAL A 235 3.15 14.13 -0.71
CA VAL A 235 2.12 15.08 -0.27
C VAL A 235 2.61 16.06 0.80
N ALA A 236 3.57 15.68 1.64
CA ALA A 236 4.12 16.60 2.63
C ALA A 236 5.11 17.59 2.01
N LEU A 237 5.82 17.18 0.96
CA LEU A 237 6.75 18.03 0.24
C LEU A 237 6.04 18.95 -0.76
N GLU A 238 4.95 18.52 -1.39
CA GLU A 238 4.24 19.27 -2.44
C GLU A 238 3.17 20.23 -1.92
#